data_AF-A0A7S1PWM2-F1
#
_entry.id   AF-A0A7S1PWM2-F1
#
_cell.length_a   1.000
_cell.length_b   1.000
_cell.length_c   1.000
_cell.angle_alpha   90.00
_cell.angle_beta   90.00
_cell.angle_gamma   90.00
#
_symmetry.space_group_name_H-M   'P 1'
#
loop_
_entity.id
_entity.type
_entity.pdbx_description
1 polymer ?
#
loop_
_entity_poly.entity_id
_entity_poly.type
_entity_poly.pdbx_seq_one_letter_code
_entity_poly.pdbx_strand_id
1 'polypeptide(L)'
;CNHMQCTHCGTHFCYRCGQWMNPDDPYSHFRNSKCQTFDVEEVQRVVAEQRRGVDDELAELRNQFGRQEELFAQFEARRTGMPIRRRRMEHHKNDTACPTCRQWNARSGTLNHVRCQFCRTSYCHCCRKKIQGVVTNHFRGEGACPQHGDPPE
;
A
#
# COMPACT_ATOMS: atom_id res chain seq x y z
N CYS A 1 0.13 30.76 24.51
CA CYS A 1 -0.83 30.96 25.62
C CYS A 1 -0.56 32.33 26.24
N ASN A 2 -1.58 33.04 26.71
CA ASN A 2 -1.46 34.36 27.33
C ASN A 2 -1.05 34.30 28.82
N HIS A 3 -0.94 33.11 29.38
CA HIS A 3 -0.31 32.87 30.68
C HIS A 3 1.21 32.94 30.54
N MET A 4 1.83 33.94 31.16
CA MET A 4 3.29 34.12 31.18
C MET A 4 3.82 33.91 32.60
N GLN A 5 5.07 33.45 32.70
CA GLN A 5 5.81 33.34 33.95
C GLN A 5 7.16 34.06 33.80
N CYS A 6 7.49 34.94 34.75
CA CYS A 6 8.79 35.59 34.77
C CYS A 6 9.89 34.57 35.10
N THR A 7 10.91 34.47 34.26
CA THR A 7 12.02 33.53 34.47
C THR A 7 12.94 33.94 35.62
N HIS A 8 12.91 35.21 36.04
CA HIS A 8 13.75 35.71 37.13
C HIS A 8 13.11 35.53 38.51
N CYS A 9 11.82 35.90 38.66
CA CYS A 9 11.14 35.88 39.95
C CYS A 9 9.99 34.86 40.06
N GLY A 10 9.65 34.15 38.99
CA GLY A 10 8.62 33.10 38.99
C GLY A 10 7.17 33.60 38.97
N THR A 11 6.95 34.92 39.00
CA THR A 11 5.61 35.53 38.95
C THR A 11 4.84 35.11 37.72
N HIS A 12 3.60 34.68 37.92
CA HIS A 12 2.63 34.47 36.84
C HIS A 12 1.85 35.76 36.54
N PHE A 13 1.79 36.14 35.27
CA PHE A 13 1.01 37.30 34.82
C PHE A 13 0.35 37.05 33.46
N CYS A 14 -0.74 37.77 33.19
CA CYS A 14 -1.45 37.70 31.93
C CYS A 14 -0.81 38.66 30.92
N TYR A 15 -0.38 38.16 29.76
CA TYR A 15 0.21 38.96 28.69
C TYR A 15 -0.73 40.05 28.15
N ARG A 16 -2.05 39.82 28.18
CA ARG A 16 -3.03 40.74 27.59
C ARG A 16 -3.34 41.95 28.47
N CYS A 17 -3.46 41.75 29.78
CA CYS A 17 -3.90 42.79 30.70
C CYS A 17 -2.82 43.19 31.72
N GLY A 18 -1.69 42.50 31.76
CA GLY A 18 -0.59 42.75 32.69
C GLY A 18 -0.90 42.38 34.15
N GLN A 19 -2.06 41.81 34.45
CA GLN A 19 -2.42 41.46 35.83
C GLN A 19 -1.64 40.24 36.33
N TRP A 20 -1.29 40.33 37.61
CA TRP A 20 -0.70 39.25 38.39
C TRP A 20 -1.75 38.15 38.60
N MET A 21 -1.33 36.88 38.50
CA MET A 21 -2.20 35.72 38.64
C MET A 21 -1.83 34.91 39.88
N ASN A 22 -2.80 34.18 40.42
CA ASN A 22 -2.57 33.29 41.56
C ASN A 22 -1.56 32.20 41.16
N PRO A 23 -0.43 32.02 41.87
CA PRO A 23 0.54 30.95 41.60
C PRO A 23 -0.04 29.54 41.74
N ASP A 24 -0.98 29.32 42.66
CA ASP A 24 -1.55 27.99 42.94
C ASP A 24 -2.56 27.54 41.88
N ASP A 25 -3.25 28.49 41.24
CA ASP A 25 -4.16 28.24 40.12
C ASP A 25 -4.12 29.38 39.10
N PRO A 26 -3.06 29.48 38.27
CA PRO A 26 -2.89 30.59 37.33
C PRO A 26 -3.96 30.65 36.24
N TYR A 27 -4.59 29.50 35.94
CA TYR A 27 -5.63 29.41 34.92
C TYR A 27 -7.00 29.90 35.39
N SER A 28 -7.19 30.08 36.71
CA SER A 28 -8.40 30.72 37.27
C SER A 28 -8.70 32.08 36.63
N HIS A 29 -7.66 32.84 36.28
CA HIS A 29 -7.78 34.13 35.61
C HIS A 29 -8.55 34.02 34.30
N PHE A 30 -8.27 33.01 33.48
CA PHE A 30 -8.90 32.87 32.15
C PHE A 30 -10.28 32.23 32.19
N ARG A 31 -10.64 31.55 33.29
CA ARG A 31 -12.01 31.02 33.49
C ARG A 31 -13.00 32.13 33.86
N ASN A 32 -12.56 33.07 34.68
CA ASN A 32 -13.44 34.05 35.33
C ASN A 32 -13.29 35.47 34.79
N SER A 33 -12.32 35.75 33.91
CA SER A 33 -12.10 37.08 33.32
C SER A 33 -12.44 37.10 31.83
N LYS A 34 -12.41 38.31 31.23
CA LYS A 34 -12.52 38.49 29.77
C LYS A 34 -11.24 38.11 29.02
N CYS A 35 -10.14 37.83 29.71
CA CYS A 35 -8.89 37.47 29.07
C CYS A 35 -8.94 36.02 28.60
N GLN A 36 -8.73 35.80 27.30
CA GLN A 36 -8.69 34.47 26.70
C GLN A 36 -7.31 33.82 26.89
N THR A 37 -7.27 32.51 27.16
CA THR A 37 -6.02 31.75 27.33
C THR A 37 -5.19 31.70 26.05
N PHE A 38 -5.85 31.62 24.90
CA PHE A 38 -5.22 31.61 23.59
C PHE A 38 -5.86 32.67 22.71
N ASP A 39 -5.09 33.21 21.77
CA ASP A 39 -5.65 34.03 20.71
C ASP A 39 -6.36 33.12 19.71
N VAL A 40 -7.65 33.37 19.49
CA VAL A 40 -8.49 32.56 18.60
C VAL A 40 -7.97 32.64 17.16
N GLU A 41 -7.47 33.80 16.72
CA GLU A 41 -6.99 33.99 15.35
C GLU A 41 -5.70 33.19 15.11
N GLU A 42 -4.80 33.18 16.10
CA GLU A 42 -3.56 32.39 16.05
C GLU A 42 -3.86 30.89 16.08
N VAL A 43 -4.78 30.45 16.96
CA VAL A 43 -5.22 29.04 17.01
C VAL A 43 -5.83 28.62 15.69
N GLN A 44 -6.70 29.44 15.10
CA GLN A 44 -7.30 29.16 13.79
C GLN A 44 -6.24 29.08 12.69
N ARG A 45 -5.23 29.96 12.69
CA ARG A 45 -4.13 29.92 11.73
C ARG A 45 -3.34 28.61 11.83
N VAL A 46 -2.91 28.23 13.04
CA VAL A 46 -2.14 26.99 13.28
C VAL A 46 -2.96 25.75 12.89
N VAL A 47 -4.26 25.72 13.23
CA VAL A 47 -5.15 24.61 12.84
C VAL A 47 -5.33 24.55 11.32
N ALA A 48 -5.45 25.70 10.64
CA ALA A 48 -5.56 25.75 9.19
C ALA A 48 -4.28 25.29 8.49
N GLU A 49 -3.10 25.66 9.02
CA GLU A 49 -1.81 25.23 8.50
C GLU A 49 -1.59 23.72 8.68
N GLN A 50 -1.93 23.17 9.84
CA GLN A 50 -1.89 21.72 10.07
C GLN A 50 -2.85 20.95 9.14
N ARG A 51 -4.04 21.49 8.89
CA ARG A 51 -5.00 20.91 7.93
C ARG A 51 -4.47 20.89 6.51
N ARG A 52 -3.77 21.95 6.07
CA ARG A 52 -3.13 21.97 4.75
C ARG A 52 -2.11 20.84 4.58
N GLY A 53 -1.27 20.58 5.57
CA GLY A 53 -0.33 19.47 5.51
C GLY A 53 -1.00 18.10 5.35
N VAL A 54 -2.14 17.89 6.03
CA VAL A 54 -2.95 16.66 5.91
C VAL A 54 -3.65 16.58 4.55
N ASP A 55 -4.17 17.70 4.03
CA ASP A 55 -4.82 17.75 2.73
C ASP A 55 -3.82 17.48 1.59
N ASP A 56 -2.59 17.99 1.71
CA ASP A 56 -1.49 17.74 0.77
C ASP A 56 -1.03 16.27 0.82
N GLU A 57 -0.84 15.69 2.01
CA GLU A 57 -0.51 14.27 2.19
C GLU A 57 -1.63 13.35 1.64
N LEU A 58 -2.90 13.71 1.88
CA LEU A 58 -4.05 12.99 1.34
C LEU A 58 -4.13 13.11 -0.19
N ALA A 59 -3.78 14.27 -0.77
CA ALA A 59 -3.70 14.47 -2.20
C ALA A 59 -2.57 13.64 -2.84
N GLU A 60 -1.41 13.56 -2.19
CA GLU A 60 -0.31 12.69 -2.61
C GLU A 60 -0.70 11.20 -2.56
N LEU A 61 -1.34 10.75 -1.47
CA LEU A 61 -1.87 9.39 -1.38
C LEU A 61 -2.92 9.11 -2.45
N ARG A 62 -3.81 10.07 -2.75
CA ARG A 62 -4.77 9.96 -3.86
C ARG A 62 -4.08 9.89 -5.22
N ASN A 63 -2.99 10.61 -5.44
CA ASN A 63 -2.23 10.50 -6.69
C ASN A 63 -1.46 9.16 -6.78
N GLN A 64 -0.94 8.67 -5.66
CA GLN A 64 -0.19 7.42 -5.58
C GLN A 64 -1.08 6.19 -5.74
N PHE A 65 -2.26 6.19 -5.11
CA PHE A 65 -3.17 5.05 -5.01
C PHE A 65 -4.49 5.23 -5.76
N GLY A 66 -4.81 6.41 -6.30
CA GLY A 66 -6.06 6.69 -7.03
C GLY A 66 -6.25 5.86 -8.30
N ARG A 67 -5.20 5.21 -8.81
CA ARG A 67 -5.30 4.15 -9.82
C ARG A 67 -6.06 2.90 -9.34
N GLN A 68 -6.43 2.80 -8.06
CA GLN A 68 -7.23 1.71 -7.54
C GLN A 68 -8.72 1.79 -7.93
N GLU A 69 -9.22 2.91 -8.46
CA GLU A 69 -10.59 2.94 -9.01
C GLU A 69 -10.80 1.89 -10.11
N GLU A 70 -9.83 1.69 -11.00
CA GLU A 70 -9.89 0.62 -12.01
C GLU A 70 -9.87 -0.78 -11.40
N LEU A 71 -9.10 -0.98 -10.32
CA LEU A 71 -9.06 -2.26 -9.59
C LEU A 71 -10.37 -2.53 -8.87
N PHE A 72 -10.93 -1.53 -8.19
CA PHE A 72 -12.21 -1.63 -7.49
C PHE A 72 -13.35 -1.85 -8.49
N ALA A 73 -13.36 -1.12 -9.62
CA ALA A 73 -14.29 -1.35 -10.72
C ALA A 73 -14.15 -2.77 -11.32
N GLN A 74 -12.93 -3.31 -11.43
CA GLN A 74 -12.72 -4.71 -11.83
C GLN A 74 -13.27 -5.71 -10.79
N PHE A 75 -13.17 -5.42 -9.50
CA PHE A 75 -13.74 -6.25 -8.43
C PHE A 75 -15.28 -6.16 -8.38
N GLU A 76 -15.84 -4.96 -8.53
CA GLU A 76 -17.30 -4.75 -8.59
C GLU A 76 -17.92 -5.35 -9.86
N ALA A 77 -17.27 -5.23 -11.03
CA ALA A 77 -17.69 -5.89 -12.27
C ALA A 77 -17.72 -7.43 -12.14
N ARG A 78 -16.82 -8.01 -11.33
CA ARG A 78 -16.87 -9.44 -10.98
C ARG A 78 -18.02 -9.78 -10.04
N ARG A 79 -18.45 -8.84 -9.20
CA ARG A 79 -19.51 -9.02 -8.20
C ARG A 79 -20.92 -8.83 -8.78
N THR A 80 -21.09 -7.96 -9.77
CA THR A 80 -22.39 -7.64 -10.41
C THR A 80 -22.74 -8.51 -11.61
N GLY A 81 -21.86 -9.42 -12.04
CA GLY A 81 -22.17 -10.42 -13.07
C GLY A 81 -22.34 -9.84 -14.48
N MET A 82 -21.89 -8.61 -14.74
CA MET A 82 -21.82 -8.10 -16.11
C MET A 82 -20.98 -9.05 -16.98
N PRO A 83 -21.41 -9.38 -18.22
CA PRO A 83 -20.67 -10.27 -19.08
C PRO A 83 -19.41 -9.53 -19.55
N ILE A 84 -18.32 -9.69 -18.80
CA ILE A 84 -16.97 -9.43 -19.33
C ILE A 84 -16.90 -10.33 -20.57
N ARG A 85 -16.94 -9.72 -21.77
CA ARG A 85 -16.53 -10.40 -23.00
C ARG A 85 -15.15 -10.93 -22.67
N ARG A 86 -15.06 -12.24 -22.38
CA ARG A 86 -13.79 -12.88 -22.06
C ARG A 86 -12.92 -12.64 -23.26
N ARG A 87 -12.08 -11.60 -23.22
CA ARG A 87 -10.96 -11.46 -24.15
C ARG A 87 -10.25 -12.78 -23.97
N ARG A 88 -10.30 -13.64 -25.00
CA ARG A 88 -9.52 -14.88 -25.02
C ARG A 88 -8.11 -14.40 -24.75
N MET A 89 -7.58 -14.64 -23.54
CA MET A 89 -6.21 -14.26 -23.25
C MET A 89 -5.37 -15.00 -24.29
N GLU A 90 -4.77 -14.24 -25.19
CA GLU A 90 -3.90 -14.81 -26.21
C GLU A 90 -2.66 -15.31 -25.47
N HIS A 91 -2.52 -16.63 -25.40
CA HIS A 91 -1.33 -17.26 -24.85
C HIS A 91 -0.18 -17.08 -25.84
N HIS A 92 1.00 -16.78 -25.33
CA HIS A 92 2.20 -16.73 -26.16
C HIS A 92 2.55 -18.14 -26.64
N LYS A 93 3.23 -18.22 -27.80
CA LYS A 93 3.63 -19.49 -28.45
C LYS A 93 4.41 -20.43 -27.52
N ASN A 94 5.10 -19.88 -26.51
CA ASN A 94 5.90 -20.62 -25.52
C ASN A 94 5.19 -20.87 -24.19
N ASP A 95 3.93 -20.48 -24.06
CA ASP A 95 3.14 -20.78 -22.86
C ASP A 95 2.77 -22.26 -22.82
N THR A 96 2.64 -22.80 -21.62
CA THR A 96 2.22 -24.19 -21.41
C THR A 96 1.16 -24.28 -20.33
N ALA A 97 0.19 -25.17 -20.56
CA ALA A 97 -0.92 -25.39 -19.65
C ALA A 97 -0.50 -26.32 -18.52
N CYS A 98 -0.82 -25.94 -17.29
CA CYS A 98 -0.55 -26.79 -16.13
C CYS A 98 -1.32 -28.12 -16.23
N PRO A 99 -0.68 -29.30 -16.07
CA PRO A 99 -1.35 -30.60 -16.15
C PRO A 99 -2.35 -30.84 -15.01
N THR A 100 -2.30 -30.05 -13.94
CA THR A 100 -3.19 -30.19 -12.78
C THR A 100 -4.38 -29.25 -12.83
N CYS A 101 -4.16 -27.94 -12.98
CA CYS A 101 -5.25 -26.94 -12.94
C CYS A 101 -5.58 -26.30 -14.30
N ARG A 102 -4.86 -26.68 -15.37
CA ARG A 102 -5.01 -26.14 -16.74
C ARG A 102 -4.75 -24.64 -16.90
N GLN A 103 -4.29 -23.95 -15.85
CA GLN A 103 -3.83 -22.56 -15.96
C GLN A 103 -2.65 -22.48 -16.92
N TRP A 104 -2.66 -21.52 -17.83
CA TRP A 104 -1.53 -21.22 -18.71
C TRP A 104 -0.43 -20.49 -17.94
N ASN A 105 0.82 -20.91 -18.14
CA ASN A 105 1.98 -20.29 -17.51
C ASN A 105 3.05 -20.07 -18.59
N ALA A 106 3.71 -18.91 -18.52
CA ALA A 106 4.84 -18.59 -19.38
C ALA A 106 6.06 -19.47 -19.05
N ARG A 107 6.79 -19.87 -20.08
CA ARG A 107 8.10 -20.51 -19.94
C ARG A 107 9.16 -19.43 -19.73
N SER A 108 9.93 -19.54 -18.65
CA SER A 108 11.02 -18.60 -18.35
C SER A 108 12.26 -18.93 -19.18
N GLY A 109 12.44 -18.22 -20.29
CA GLY A 109 13.59 -18.41 -21.20
C GLY A 109 13.65 -19.83 -21.75
N THR A 110 14.83 -20.46 -21.69
CA THR A 110 15.05 -21.82 -22.19
C THR A 110 14.72 -22.92 -21.19
N LEU A 111 14.41 -22.61 -19.92
CA LEU A 111 14.18 -23.62 -18.90
C LEU A 111 12.90 -24.42 -19.17
N ASN A 112 13.01 -25.75 -19.16
CA ASN A 112 11.86 -26.65 -19.30
C ASN A 112 11.15 -26.93 -17.98
N HIS A 113 11.70 -26.52 -16.84
CA HIS A 113 10.99 -26.55 -15.56
C HIS A 113 10.05 -25.34 -15.45
N VAL A 114 8.76 -25.62 -15.35
CA VAL A 114 7.74 -24.58 -15.15
C VAL A 114 7.03 -24.84 -13.82
N ARG A 115 6.96 -23.82 -12.97
CA ARG A 115 6.18 -23.84 -11.73
C ARG A 115 4.86 -23.09 -11.95
N CYS A 116 3.74 -23.77 -11.77
CA CYS A 116 2.44 -23.12 -11.95
C CYS A 116 2.25 -22.01 -10.91
N GLN A 117 1.94 -20.80 -11.38
CA GLN A 117 1.72 -19.63 -10.52
C GLN A 117 0.43 -19.74 -9.71
N PHE A 118 -0.54 -20.53 -10.17
CA PHE A 118 -1.81 -20.75 -9.48
C PHE A 118 -1.74 -21.90 -8.47
N CYS A 119 -1.45 -23.13 -8.92
CA CYS A 119 -1.50 -24.32 -8.06
C CYS A 119 -0.14 -24.76 -7.51
N ARG A 120 0.95 -24.06 -7.83
CA ARG A 120 2.34 -24.35 -7.40
C ARG A 120 2.92 -25.68 -7.87
N THR A 121 2.19 -26.45 -8.69
CA THR A 121 2.69 -27.71 -9.28
C THR A 121 3.88 -27.44 -10.19
N SER A 122 4.96 -28.20 -10.00
CA SER A 122 6.11 -28.22 -10.93
C SER A 122 5.86 -29.24 -12.04
N TYR A 123 6.10 -28.84 -13.28
CA TYR A 123 5.89 -29.68 -14.45
C TYR A 123 6.90 -29.32 -15.55
N CYS A 124 7.07 -30.23 -16.49
CA CYS A 124 8.00 -30.04 -17.59
C CYS A 124 7.30 -29.45 -18.81
N HIS A 125 7.86 -28.41 -19.41
CA HIS A 125 7.36 -27.78 -20.63
C HIS A 125 7.43 -28.74 -21.83
N CYS A 126 8.52 -29.51 -21.95
CA CYS A 126 8.77 -30.43 -23.06
C CYS A 126 7.75 -31.59 -23.07
N CYS A 127 7.62 -32.34 -21.98
CA CYS A 127 6.71 -33.50 -21.94
C CYS A 127 5.31 -33.19 -21.40
N ARG A 128 5.06 -31.96 -20.91
CA ARG A 128 3.80 -31.48 -20.30
C ARG A 128 3.33 -32.27 -19.06
N LYS A 129 4.18 -33.14 -18.50
CA LYS A 129 3.85 -33.95 -17.32
C LYS A 129 4.29 -33.27 -16.04
N LYS A 130 3.52 -33.51 -14.96
CA LYS A 130 3.89 -33.13 -13.59
C LYS A 130 5.19 -33.82 -13.21
N ILE A 131 6.13 -33.05 -12.67
CA ILE A 131 7.37 -33.58 -12.12
C ILE A 131 7.08 -34.07 -10.70
N GLN A 132 7.40 -35.33 -10.42
CA GLN A 132 7.21 -35.95 -9.11
C GLN A 132 8.55 -35.99 -8.37
N GLY A 133 8.53 -35.71 -7.07
CA GLY A 133 9.74 -35.71 -6.24
C GLY A 133 10.71 -34.57 -6.57
N VAL A 134 12.01 -34.86 -6.53
CA VAL A 134 13.07 -33.87 -6.74
C VAL A 134 13.14 -33.46 -8.22
N VAL A 135 13.00 -32.16 -8.49
CA VAL A 135 12.88 -31.61 -9.85
C VAL A 135 14.06 -31.98 -10.75
N THR A 136 15.28 -31.98 -10.21
CA THR A 136 16.50 -32.26 -10.96
C THR A 136 16.55 -33.68 -11.54
N ASN A 137 15.88 -34.65 -10.91
CA ASN A 137 15.85 -36.04 -11.39
C ASN A 137 15.10 -36.19 -12.71
N HIS A 138 14.18 -35.27 -13.01
CA HIS A 138 13.46 -35.30 -14.28
C HIS A 138 14.35 -34.98 -15.49
N PHE A 139 15.46 -34.26 -15.25
CA PHE A 139 16.35 -33.72 -16.28
C PHE A 139 17.72 -34.41 -16.34
N ARG A 140 17.92 -35.48 -15.56
CA ARG A 140 19.19 -36.20 -15.47
C ARG A 140 18.98 -37.70 -15.68
N GLY A 141 19.82 -38.32 -16.51
CA GLY A 141 19.81 -39.77 -16.77
C GLY A 141 19.29 -40.17 -18.15
N GLU A 142 19.29 -41.48 -18.42
CA GLU A 142 18.78 -42.04 -19.66
C GLU A 142 17.26 -41.86 -19.76
N GLY A 143 16.78 -41.32 -20.89
CA GLY A 143 15.36 -41.01 -21.10
C GLY A 143 14.85 -39.75 -20.37
N ALA A 144 15.74 -38.97 -19.74
CA ALA A 144 15.37 -37.71 -19.11
C ALA A 144 15.00 -36.63 -20.14
N CYS A 145 14.11 -35.71 -19.75
CA CYS A 145 13.82 -34.54 -20.58
C CYS A 145 14.99 -33.56 -20.55
N PRO A 146 15.23 -32.80 -21.63
CA PRO A 146 16.27 -31.78 -21.63
C PRO A 146 15.93 -30.66 -20.62
N GLN A 147 16.92 -30.20 -19.85
CA GLN A 147 16.73 -29.11 -18.87
C GLN A 147 16.47 -27.76 -19.54
N HIS A 148 17.13 -27.54 -20.68
CA HIS A 148 16.99 -26.36 -21.52
C HIS A 148 16.53 -26.80 -22.91
N GLY A 149 15.57 -26.10 -23.50
CA GLY A 149 15.23 -26.25 -24.92
C GLY A 149 15.82 -25.11 -25.75
N ASP A 150 15.48 -25.06 -27.03
CA ASP A 150 16.00 -24.05 -27.94
C ASP A 150 15.59 -22.63 -27.50
N PRO A 151 16.44 -21.61 -27.77
CA PRO A 151 16.08 -20.21 -27.56
C PRO A 151 14.80 -19.88 -28.34
N PRO A 152 13.94 -19.00 -27.81
CA PRO A 152 12.85 -18.45 -28.61
C PRO A 152 13.43 -17.68 -29.81
N GLU A 153 13.00 -18.02 -31.03
CA GLU A 153 13.16 -17.16 -32.22
C GLU A 153 12.45 -15.82 -32.06
#